data_AF-A0A497JAG8-F1
#
_entry.id   AF-A0A497JAG8-F1
#
_cell.length_a   1.000
_cell.length_b   1.000
_cell.length_c   1.000
_cell.angle_alpha   90.00
_cell.angle_beta   90.00
_cell.angle_gamma   90.00
#
_symmetry.space_group_name_H-M   'P 1'
#
loop_
_entity.id
_entity.type
_entity.pdbx_description
1 polymer ?
#
loop_
_entity_poly.entity_id
_entity_poly.type
_entity_poly.pdbx_seq_one_letter_code
_entity_poly.pdbx_strand_id
1 'polypeptide(L)'
;MTIAIATKGSKGLKDEVSEVFGRAPTFTLVTVEDGVIKNTKVIENPAAPYEFGVGPIVVKMLSDKRVKVVAGAEFGVGISTLLKDKDIRIVKVKPEMNVCDVVDTIIKQVK
;
A
#
# COMPACT_ATOMS: atom_id res chain seq x y z
N MET A 1 -5.95 0.75 12.55
CA MET A 1 -5.36 1.51 11.42
C MET A 1 -5.48 0.69 10.13
N THR A 2 -5.55 1.37 8.98
CA THR A 2 -5.59 0.70 7.66
C THR A 2 -4.26 0.89 6.95
N ILE A 3 -3.65 -0.22 6.53
CA ILE A 3 -2.38 -0.30 5.82
C ILE A 3 -2.68 -0.71 4.38
N ALA A 4 -2.12 -0.03 3.38
CA ALA A 4 -2.22 -0.44 1.99
C ALA A 4 -0.87 -0.88 1.46
N ILE A 5 -0.82 -2.07 0.87
CA ILE A 5 0.43 -2.69 0.40
C ILE A 5 0.31 -2.87 -1.11
N ALA A 6 1.28 -2.33 -1.85
CA ALA A 6 1.34 -2.52 -3.31
C ALA A 6 1.73 -3.97 -3.63
N THR A 7 0.84 -4.71 -4.30
CA THR A 7 0.98 -6.15 -4.54
C THR A 7 1.01 -6.49 -6.02
N LYS A 8 1.63 -7.63 -6.39
CA LYS A 8 1.73 -8.10 -7.78
C LYS A 8 0.47 -8.83 -8.24
N GLY A 9 -0.31 -9.40 -7.32
CA GLY A 9 -1.49 -10.18 -7.61
C GLY A 9 -2.61 -10.01 -6.60
N SER A 10 -3.52 -10.99 -6.57
CA SER A 10 -4.73 -10.94 -5.74
C SER A 10 -4.73 -11.99 -4.62
N LYS A 11 -3.56 -12.48 -4.20
CA LYS A 11 -3.42 -13.51 -3.15
C LYS A 11 -3.52 -12.92 -1.73
N GLY A 12 -3.82 -11.62 -1.59
CA GLY A 12 -4.02 -10.95 -0.31
C GLY A 12 -2.81 -11.06 0.61
N LEU A 13 -2.97 -11.69 1.78
CA LEU A 13 -1.88 -11.85 2.77
C LEU A 13 -0.70 -12.71 2.29
N LYS A 14 -0.93 -13.58 1.30
CA LYS A 14 0.10 -14.44 0.69
C LYS A 14 0.66 -13.86 -0.62
N ASP A 15 0.27 -12.62 -0.94
CA ASP A 15 0.79 -11.95 -2.13
C ASP A 15 2.13 -11.30 -1.84
N GLU A 16 2.79 -10.90 -2.92
CA GLU A 16 4.14 -10.37 -2.90
C GLU A 16 4.12 -8.90 -3.24
N VAL A 17 5.02 -8.15 -2.59
CA VAL A 17 5.14 -6.71 -2.84
C VAL A 17 5.61 -6.45 -4.28
N SER A 18 4.89 -5.55 -4.95
CA SER A 18 5.27 -5.02 -6.27
C SER A 18 6.53 -4.16 -6.19
N GLU A 19 7.36 -4.25 -7.22
CA GLU A 19 8.58 -3.44 -7.37
C GLU A 19 8.26 -1.94 -7.43
N VAL A 20 7.12 -1.60 -8.00
CA VAL A 20 6.64 -0.21 -8.13
C VAL A 20 5.34 -0.03 -7.36
N PHE A 21 5.24 1.03 -6.56
CA PHE A 21 4.03 1.33 -5.79
C PHE A 21 2.92 1.93 -6.64
N GLY A 22 3.22 2.99 -7.40
CA GLY A 22 2.19 3.73 -8.14
C GLY A 22 1.53 2.90 -9.24
N ARG A 23 2.31 2.08 -9.95
CA ARG A 23 1.85 1.22 -11.06
C ARG A 23 1.64 -0.23 -10.64
N ALA A 24 1.58 -0.52 -9.33
CA ALA A 24 1.23 -1.86 -8.87
C ALA A 24 -0.13 -2.27 -9.46
N PRO A 25 -0.30 -3.52 -9.91
CA PRO A 25 -1.58 -3.96 -10.48
C PRO A 25 -2.70 -3.96 -9.42
N THR A 26 -2.36 -4.28 -8.17
CA THR A 26 -3.32 -4.36 -7.07
C THR A 26 -2.75 -3.73 -5.80
N PHE A 27 -3.65 -3.39 -4.87
CA PHE A 27 -3.30 -3.07 -3.50
C PHE A 27 -4.01 -4.01 -2.54
N THR A 28 -3.27 -4.54 -1.58
CA THR A 28 -3.83 -5.28 -0.46
C THR A 28 -3.99 -4.34 0.73
N LEU A 29 -5.24 -4.09 1.11
CA LEU A 29 -5.59 -3.32 2.30
C LEU A 29 -5.71 -4.24 3.49
N VAL A 30 -4.99 -3.95 4.55
CA VAL A 30 -5.02 -4.69 5.80
C VAL A 30 -5.47 -3.76 6.91
N THR A 31 -6.57 -4.12 7.57
CA THR A 31 -7.06 -3.43 8.76
C THR A 31 -6.49 -4.11 9.99
N VAL A 32 -5.79 -3.34 10.81
CA VAL A 32 -5.16 -3.81 12.04
C VAL A 32 -5.77 -3.06 13.23
N GLU A 33 -6.21 -3.78 14.25
CA GLU A 33 -6.69 -3.23 15.53
C GLU A 33 -6.01 -3.99 16.67
N ASP A 34 -5.52 -3.27 17.68
CA ASP A 34 -4.76 -3.83 18.81
C ASP A 34 -3.57 -4.73 18.42
N GLY A 35 -2.93 -4.41 17.28
CA GLY A 35 -1.81 -5.20 16.74
C GLY A 35 -2.22 -6.52 16.11
N VAL A 36 -3.52 -6.74 15.87
CA VAL A 36 -4.06 -7.95 15.23
C VAL A 36 -4.73 -7.59 13.91
N ILE A 37 -4.51 -8.41 12.89
CA ILE A 37 -5.18 -8.28 11.59
C ILE A 37 -6.66 -8.62 11.77
N LYS A 38 -7.52 -7.63 11.54
CA LYS A 38 -8.98 -7.79 11.63
C LYS A 38 -9.61 -8.08 10.28
N ASN A 39 -9.11 -7.44 9.23
CA ASN A 39 -9.68 -7.58 7.89
C ASN A 39 -8.61 -7.43 6.82
N THR A 40 -8.76 -8.17 5.72
CA THR A 40 -7.91 -8.04 4.53
C THR A 40 -8.78 -7.90 3.29
N LYS A 41 -8.51 -6.89 2.47
CA LYS A 41 -9.24 -6.64 1.22
C LYS A 41 -8.26 -6.31 0.11
N VAL A 42 -8.34 -7.06 -0.99
CA VAL A 42 -7.61 -6.73 -2.22
C VAL A 42 -8.45 -5.78 -3.06
N ILE A 43 -7.82 -4.75 -3.60
CA ILE A 43 -8.41 -3.80 -4.54
C ILE A 43 -7.53 -3.71 -5.78
N GLU A 44 -8.14 -3.55 -6.94
CA GLU A 44 -7.42 -3.32 -8.19
C GLU A 44 -6.94 -1.87 -8.25
N ASN A 45 -5.78 -1.64 -8.86
CA ASN A 45 -5.29 -0.30 -9.08
C ASN A 45 -5.88 0.27 -10.38
N PRO A 46 -6.85 1.21 -10.32
CA PRO A 46 -7.41 1.80 -11.52
C PRO A 46 -6.35 2.57 -12.31
N ALA A 47 -5.25 3.00 -11.67
CA ALA A 47 -4.19 3.76 -12.32
C ALA A 47 -3.13 2.90 -13.02
N ALA A 48 -3.15 1.57 -12.86
CA ALA A 48 -2.18 0.67 -13.47
C ALA A 48 -2.05 0.80 -15.01
N PRO A 49 -3.14 0.94 -15.80
CA PRO A 49 -3.03 1.08 -17.26
C PRO A 49 -2.68 2.50 -17.72
N TYR A 50 -2.63 3.49 -16.83
CA TYR A 50 -2.42 4.88 -17.23
C TYR A 50 -0.93 5.22 -17.34
N GLU A 51 -0.55 5.86 -18.45
CA GLU A 51 0.82 6.33 -18.64
C GLU A 51 1.16 7.52 -17.72
N PHE A 52 0.19 8.40 -17.49
CA PHE A 52 0.29 9.64 -16.72
C PHE A 52 -0.80 9.76 -15.66
N GLY A 53 -0.59 10.61 -14.65
CA GLY A 53 -1.60 10.87 -13.61
C GLY A 53 -1.77 9.76 -12.57
N VAL A 54 -0.88 8.75 -12.57
CA VAL A 54 -0.93 7.60 -11.66
C VAL A 54 -0.92 8.02 -10.19
N GLY A 55 -0.03 8.96 -9.83
CA GLY A 55 0.13 9.46 -8.45
C GLY A 55 -1.18 9.97 -7.83
N PRO A 56 -1.78 11.04 -8.39
CA PRO A 56 -3.03 11.59 -7.88
C PRO A 56 -4.18 10.59 -7.77
N ILE A 57 -4.33 9.71 -8.76
CA ILE A 57 -5.41 8.70 -8.79
C ILE A 57 -5.25 7.72 -7.62
N VAL A 58 -4.05 7.14 -7.46
CA VAL A 58 -3.75 6.20 -6.37
C VAL A 58 -3.91 6.86 -5.01
N VAL A 59 -3.36 8.06 -4.82
CA VAL A 59 -3.46 8.76 -3.52
C VAL A 59 -4.90 9.10 -3.18
N LYS A 60 -5.68 9.56 -4.16
CA LYS A 60 -7.12 9.82 -3.96
C LYS A 60 -7.86 8.54 -3.57
N MET A 61 -7.59 7.43 -4.26
CA MET A 61 -8.19 6.13 -3.96
C MET A 61 -7.86 5.65 -2.54
N LEU A 62 -6.60 5.76 -2.11
CA LEU A 62 -6.16 5.33 -0.78
C LEU A 62 -6.70 6.25 0.32
N SER A 63 -6.75 7.57 0.05
CA SER A 63 -7.30 8.56 0.97
C SER A 63 -8.81 8.35 1.20
N ASP A 64 -9.57 8.05 0.14
CA ASP A 64 -11.01 7.72 0.22
C ASP A 64 -11.26 6.49 1.11
N LYS A 65 -10.37 5.49 1.02
CA LYS A 65 -10.39 4.29 1.87
C LYS A 65 -9.82 4.50 3.27
N ARG A 66 -9.51 5.75 3.66
CA ARG A 66 -8.95 6.13 4.96
C ARG A 66 -7.67 5.37 5.33
N VAL A 67 -6.84 5.08 4.33
CA VAL A 67 -5.54 4.46 4.53
C VAL A 67 -4.63 5.44 5.27
N LYS A 68 -3.96 4.96 6.32
CA LYS A 68 -3.03 5.77 7.14
C LYS A 68 -1.57 5.46 6.86
N VAL A 69 -1.29 4.24 6.41
CA VAL A 69 0.06 3.77 6.11
C VAL A 69 0.05 3.09 4.76
N VAL A 70 1.04 3.39 3.93
CA VAL A 70 1.28 2.69 2.66
C VAL A 70 2.63 2.00 2.68
N ALA A 71 2.68 0.80 2.13
CA ALA A 71 3.91 0.03 2.00
C ALA A 71 4.14 -0.38 0.55
N GLY A 72 5.39 -0.26 0.12
CA GLY A 72 5.83 -0.64 -1.22
C GLY A 72 7.34 -0.58 -1.34
N ALA A 73 7.87 -1.10 -2.45
CA ALA A 73 9.29 -1.03 -2.73
C ALA A 73 9.72 0.36 -3.16
N GLU A 74 9.25 0.80 -4.34
CA GLU A 74 9.62 2.08 -4.89
C GLU A 74 8.46 3.08 -4.96
N PHE A 75 8.70 4.30 -4.48
CA PHE A 75 7.77 5.42 -4.53
C PHE A 75 8.38 6.55 -5.37
N GLY A 76 7.68 6.96 -6.42
CA GLY A 76 8.08 8.12 -7.21
C GLY A 76 7.99 9.44 -6.43
N VAL A 77 8.74 10.46 -6.87
CA VAL A 77 8.76 11.80 -6.24
C VAL A 77 7.36 12.43 -6.22
N GLY A 78 6.60 12.30 -7.30
CA GLY A 78 5.23 12.86 -7.38
C GLY A 78 4.27 12.22 -6.38
N ILE A 79 4.22 10.88 -6.34
CA ILE A 79 3.30 10.18 -5.44
C ILE A 79 3.69 10.33 -3.96
N SER A 80 4.99 10.32 -3.64
CA SER A 80 5.47 10.50 -2.27
C SER A 80 5.14 11.88 -1.71
N THR A 81 5.18 12.92 -2.54
CA THR A 81 4.75 14.28 -2.15
C THR A 81 3.26 14.31 -1.83
N LEU A 82 2.43 13.70 -2.69
CA LEU A 82 0.98 13.64 -2.49
C LEU A 82 0.56 12.81 -1.28
N LEU A 83 1.25 11.70 -1.00
CA LEU A 83 1.01 10.88 0.18
C LEU A 83 1.31 11.66 1.48
N LYS A 84 2.41 12.42 1.49
CA LYS A 84 2.76 13.30 2.62
C LYS A 84 1.73 14.41 2.84
N ASP A 85 1.26 15.04 1.77
CA ASP A 85 0.20 16.06 1.83
C ASP A 85 -1.10 15.52 2.49
N LYS A 86 -1.41 14.24 2.26
CA LYS A 86 -2.57 13.56 2.85
C LYS A 86 -2.32 12.94 4.22
N ASP A 87 -1.18 13.23 4.87
CA ASP A 87 -0.78 12.64 6.15
C ASP A 87 -0.74 11.09 6.12
N ILE A 88 -0.40 10.53 4.96
CA ILE A 88 -0.26 9.08 4.76
C ILE A 88 1.21 8.73 4.92
N ARG A 89 1.51 7.88 5.92
CA ARG A 89 2.88 7.45 6.20
C ARG A 89 3.37 6.47 5.14
N ILE A 90 4.58 6.68 4.67
CA ILE A 90 5.23 5.83 3.66
C ILE A 90 6.20 4.89 4.36
N VAL A 91 6.03 3.58 4.14
CA VAL A 91 6.95 2.54 4.60
C VAL A 91 7.58 1.90 3.37
N LYS A 92 8.91 2.01 3.27
CA LYS A 92 9.66 1.32 2.21
C LYS A 92 9.95 -0.10 2.67
N VAL A 93 9.60 -1.07 1.84
CA VAL A 93 9.86 -2.49 2.05
C VAL A 93 10.60 -3.08 0.85
N LYS A 94 11.07 -4.32 0.95
CA LYS A 94 11.71 -4.97 -0.21
C LYS A 94 10.63 -5.45 -1.20
N PRO A 95 10.90 -5.41 -2.52
CA PRO A 95 10.05 -6.13 -3.47
C PRO A 95 10.06 -7.62 -3.14
N GLU A 96 9.02 -8.36 -3.57
CA GLU A 96 8.88 -9.82 -3.36
C GLU A 96 8.74 -10.26 -1.90
N MET A 97 8.70 -9.32 -0.96
CA MET A 97 8.38 -9.60 0.44
C MET A 97 6.89 -9.97 0.54
N ASN A 98 6.57 -10.96 1.38
CA ASN A 98 5.18 -11.35 1.61
C ASN A 98 4.42 -10.26 2.37
N VAL A 99 3.15 -10.08 2.02
CA VAL A 99 2.25 -9.13 2.69
C VAL A 99 2.18 -9.36 4.20
N CYS A 100 2.10 -10.61 4.66
CA CYS A 100 2.12 -10.93 6.10
C CYS A 100 3.36 -10.37 6.82
N ASP A 101 4.56 -10.60 6.30
CA ASP A 101 5.82 -10.11 6.89
C ASP A 101 5.89 -8.59 6.91
N VAL A 102 5.39 -7.95 5.85
CA VAL A 102 5.30 -6.48 5.77
C VAL A 102 4.38 -5.94 6.87
N VAL A 103 3.20 -6.53 7.06
CA VAL A 103 2.26 -6.10 8.10
C VAL A 103 2.86 -6.28 9.49
N ASP A 104 3.49 -7.41 9.78
CA ASP A 104 4.16 -7.67 11.05
C ASP A 104 5.26 -6.64 11.34
N THR A 105 6.08 -6.32 10.33
CA THR A 105 7.11 -5.29 10.42
C THR A 105 6.52 -3.92 10.75
N ILE A 106 5.41 -3.55 10.11
CA ILE A 106 4.73 -2.27 10.36
C ILE A 106 4.15 -2.23 11.77
N ILE A 107 3.51 -3.30 12.23
CA ILE A 107 2.96 -3.39 13.59
C ILE A 107 4.08 -3.22 14.63
N LYS A 108 5.25 -3.82 14.41
CA LYS A 108 6.42 -3.68 15.27
C LYS A 108 7.00 -2.26 15.30
N GLN A 109 6.91 -1.50 14.19
CA GLN A 109 7.38 -0.11 14.14
C GLN A 109 6.39 0.91 14.75
N VAL A 110 5.12 0.54 14.89
CA VAL A 110 4.06 1.43 15.41
C VAL A 110 3.75 1.16 16.89
N LYS A 111 4.30 0.09 17.47
CA LYS A 111 4.38 -0.10 18.93
C LYS A 111 5.41 0.84 19.55
#